data_AF-A0A485KH19-F1
#
_entry.id   AF-A0A485KH19-F1
#
_cell.length_a   1.000
_cell.length_b   1.000
_cell.length_c   1.000
_cell.angle_alpha   90.00
_cell.angle_beta   90.00
_cell.angle_gamma   90.00
#
_symmetry.space_group_name_H-M   'P 1'
#
loop_
_entity.id
_entity.type
_entity.pdbx_description
1 polymer ?
#
loop_
_entity_poly.entity_id
_entity_poly.type
_entity_poly.pdbx_seq_one_letter_code
_entity_poly.pdbx_strand_id
1 'polypeptide(L)'
;MFLAAVARPRYDANRKRIFDGKIGIWPFVEKSPVKRKSKNRAKGTLVTKSVSVDSAVYTDMILNKVVPAIIQTFPTAALKNGVKVQQDNASPHKAVTTEFLQSQGVNGIAMVNQPPNSPDYNVLDLGFFNSIQSLQHQKSNLNIDELISAVETSFYELPVEILSKTFITLQKVMELSMEVHGSNNYKLPHLQKDSTIKNFSTFRVDCSSVIFDSALNQLNSLS
;
A
#
# COMPACT_ATOMS: atom_id res chain seq x y z
N MET A 1 -6.87 -9.36 9.06
CA MET A 1 -6.49 -8.07 8.46
C MET A 1 -4.99 -8.05 8.26
N PHE A 2 -4.51 -7.36 7.22
CA PHE A 2 -3.09 -7.25 6.92
C PHE A 2 -2.69 -5.77 6.83
N LEU A 3 -1.47 -5.46 7.21
CA LEU A 3 -0.78 -4.25 6.80
C LEU A 3 0.07 -4.58 5.58
N ALA A 4 -0.06 -3.82 4.49
CA ALA A 4 0.78 -3.97 3.32
C ALA A 4 1.49 -2.64 3.03
N ALA A 5 2.73 -2.73 2.57
CA ALA A 5 3.49 -1.61 2.07
C ALA A 5 3.97 -1.93 0.65
N VAL A 6 3.70 -1.02 -0.26
CA VAL A 6 4.15 -1.11 -1.65
C VAL A 6 4.62 0.25 -2.14
N ALA A 7 5.45 0.25 -3.16
CA ALA A 7 5.93 1.42 -3.84
C ALA A 7 5.96 1.18 -5.35
N ARG A 8 6.05 2.25 -6.12
CA ARG A 8 6.07 2.14 -7.57
C ARG A 8 7.30 1.35 -8.04
N PRO A 9 7.11 0.25 -8.79
CA PRO A 9 8.22 -0.52 -9.36
C PRO A 9 9.09 0.35 -10.26
N ARG A 10 10.40 0.17 -10.18
CA ARG A 10 11.40 0.96 -10.93
C ARG A 10 12.75 0.28 -10.96
N TYR A 11 13.61 0.68 -11.90
CA TYR A 11 15.00 0.20 -11.92
C TYR A 11 15.80 0.79 -10.75
N ASP A 12 16.51 -0.07 -10.01
CA ASP A 12 17.47 0.33 -8.98
C ASP A 12 18.88 0.22 -9.55
N ALA A 13 19.45 1.37 -9.93
CA ALA A 13 20.77 1.44 -10.53
C ALA A 13 21.89 0.95 -9.59
N ASN A 14 21.71 1.07 -8.27
CA ASN A 14 22.73 0.63 -7.31
C ASN A 14 22.81 -0.89 -7.25
N ARG A 15 21.65 -1.56 -7.26
CA ARG A 15 21.53 -3.03 -7.23
C ARG A 15 21.49 -3.67 -8.62
N LYS A 16 21.51 -2.85 -9.68
CA LYS A 16 21.44 -3.25 -11.10
C LYS A 16 20.28 -4.20 -11.43
N ARG A 17 19.13 -4.02 -10.76
CA ARG A 17 17.95 -4.88 -10.92
C ARG A 17 16.66 -4.07 -10.82
N ILE A 18 15.55 -4.65 -11.27
CA ILE A 18 14.23 -4.09 -11.03
C ILE A 18 13.89 -4.21 -9.54
N PHE A 19 13.52 -3.09 -8.92
CA PHE A 19 12.79 -3.06 -7.66
C PHE A 19 11.31 -3.27 -8.01
N ASP A 20 10.75 -4.38 -7.53
CA ASP A 20 9.41 -4.83 -7.89
C ASP A 20 8.28 -4.12 -7.13
N GLY A 21 8.64 -3.17 -6.26
CA GLY A 21 7.70 -2.35 -5.51
C GLY A 21 7.12 -3.01 -4.26
N LYS A 22 7.38 -4.29 -4.01
CA LYS A 22 6.84 -5.00 -2.85
C LYS A 22 7.75 -4.76 -1.65
N ILE A 23 7.26 -4.04 -0.64
CA ILE A 23 8.03 -3.76 0.59
C ILE A 23 7.72 -4.83 1.65
N GLY A 24 6.43 -5.16 1.81
CA GLY A 24 6.02 -6.27 2.67
C GLY A 24 4.52 -6.31 2.90
N ILE A 25 4.09 -7.43 3.48
CA ILE A 25 2.72 -7.68 3.93
C ILE A 25 2.80 -8.43 5.26
N TRP A 26 1.99 -8.02 6.24
CA TRP A 26 2.06 -8.54 7.60
C TRP A 26 0.66 -8.72 8.19
N PRO A 27 0.30 -9.93 8.68
CA PRO A 27 -0.98 -10.18 9.31
C PRO A 27 -1.06 -9.58 10.72
N PHE A 28 -2.21 -9.02 11.08
CA PHE A 28 -2.53 -8.66 12.47
C PHE A 28 -3.08 -9.87 13.22
N VAL A 29 -2.17 -10.70 13.74
CA VAL A 29 -2.52 -11.93 14.45
C VAL A 29 -1.64 -12.19 15.67
N GLU A 30 -2.18 -12.95 16.61
CA GLU A 30 -1.47 -13.50 17.77
C GLU A 30 -1.65 -15.02 17.84
N LYS A 31 -0.65 -15.74 18.34
CA LYS A 31 -0.79 -17.15 18.72
C LYS A 31 -1.19 -17.23 20.18
N SER A 32 -2.35 -17.82 20.47
CA SER A 32 -2.81 -18.00 21.85
C SER A 32 -3.28 -19.44 22.10
N PRO A 33 -3.04 -19.98 23.31
CA PRO A 33 -3.48 -21.33 23.64
C PRO A 33 -5.01 -21.41 23.72
N VAL A 34 -5.59 -22.47 23.17
CA VAL A 34 -7.04 -22.70 23.26
C VAL A 34 -7.42 -23.05 24.70
N LYS A 35 -8.35 -22.25 25.26
CA LYS A 35 -8.81 -22.37 26.65
C LYS A 35 -9.74 -23.57 26.88
N ARG A 36 -10.47 -24.03 25.86
CA ARG A 36 -11.46 -25.13 25.93
C ARG A 36 -11.06 -26.29 25.03
N LYS A 37 -11.13 -27.52 25.54
CA LYS A 37 -10.96 -28.74 24.73
C LYS A 37 -12.11 -28.83 23.72
N SER A 38 -11.81 -29.16 22.47
CA SER A 38 -12.83 -29.51 21.47
C SER A 38 -12.52 -30.88 20.86
N LYS A 39 -13.46 -31.45 20.09
CA LYS A 39 -13.28 -32.75 19.42
C LYS A 39 -12.06 -32.75 18.49
N ASN A 40 -11.68 -31.58 17.96
CA ASN A 40 -10.61 -31.41 16.98
C ASN A 40 -9.34 -30.74 17.54
N ARG A 41 -9.34 -30.27 18.80
CA ARG A 41 -8.18 -29.57 19.40
C ARG A 41 -8.05 -29.83 20.89
N ALA A 42 -6.86 -30.26 21.30
CA ALA A 42 -6.51 -30.38 22.72
C ALA A 42 -6.47 -29.00 23.40
N LYS A 43 -6.75 -28.97 24.71
CA LYS A 43 -6.58 -27.77 25.53
C LYS A 43 -5.09 -27.41 25.52
N GLY A 44 -4.76 -26.13 25.30
CA GLY A 44 -3.38 -25.66 25.24
C GLY A 44 -2.75 -25.64 23.84
N THR A 45 -3.39 -26.21 22.80
CA THR A 45 -2.91 -26.03 21.42
C THR A 45 -2.89 -24.54 21.05
N LEU A 46 -1.78 -24.04 20.50
CA LEU A 46 -1.68 -22.67 20.01
C LEU A 46 -2.55 -22.51 18.77
N VAL A 47 -3.42 -21.50 18.78
CA VAL A 47 -4.26 -21.13 17.64
C VAL A 47 -4.04 -19.66 17.31
N THR A 48 -3.92 -19.39 16.03
CA THR A 48 -3.81 -18.05 15.48
C THR A 48 -5.17 -17.34 15.57
N LYS A 49 -5.16 -16.14 16.14
CA LYS A 49 -6.34 -15.27 16.27
C LYS A 49 -6.04 -13.90 15.71
N SER A 50 -7.07 -13.28 15.12
CA SER A 50 -6.99 -11.88 14.70
C SER A 50 -6.86 -10.97 15.91
N VAL A 51 -5.99 -9.96 15.79
CA VAL A 51 -5.83 -8.88 16.77
C VAL A 51 -6.56 -7.64 16.27
N SER A 52 -7.26 -6.96 17.18
CA SER A 52 -7.84 -5.64 16.87
C SER A 52 -6.72 -4.62 16.71
N VAL A 53 -6.79 -3.78 15.68
CA VAL A 53 -5.74 -2.78 15.43
C VAL A 53 -6.11 -1.48 16.10
N ASP A 54 -5.48 -1.24 17.24
CA ASP A 54 -5.44 0.06 17.89
C ASP A 54 -4.16 0.81 17.50
N SER A 55 -4.01 2.04 18.02
CA SER A 55 -2.85 2.88 17.77
C SER A 55 -1.53 2.22 18.19
N ALA A 56 -1.51 1.44 19.27
CA ALA A 56 -0.29 0.81 19.77
C ALA A 56 0.16 -0.33 18.84
N VAL A 57 -0.77 -1.21 18.46
CA VAL A 57 -0.53 -2.31 17.52
C VAL A 57 -0.10 -1.76 16.15
N TYR A 58 -0.74 -0.69 15.68
CA TYR A 58 -0.35 -0.04 14.43
C TYR A 58 1.05 0.58 14.50
N THR A 59 1.34 1.31 15.57
CA THR A 59 2.64 1.96 15.80
C THR A 59 3.78 0.94 15.84
N ASP A 60 3.60 -0.16 16.57
CA ASP A 60 4.55 -1.28 16.62
C ASP A 60 4.85 -1.82 15.22
N MET A 61 3.80 -2.03 14.42
CA MET A 61 3.95 -2.54 13.05
C MET A 61 4.69 -1.55 12.14
N ILE A 62 4.46 -0.24 12.27
CA ILE A 62 5.23 0.73 11.49
C ILE A 62 6.71 0.70 11.89
N LEU A 63 7.02 0.78 13.19
CA LEU A 63 8.39 0.89 13.68
C LEU A 63 9.19 -0.41 13.48
N ASN A 64 8.57 -1.56 13.73
CA ASN A 64 9.26 -2.84 13.79
C ASN A 64 9.14 -3.67 12.51
N LYS A 65 8.23 -3.30 11.58
CA LYS A 65 8.07 -3.99 10.30
C LYS A 65 8.27 -3.07 9.11
N VAL A 66 7.46 -2.02 8.98
CA VAL A 66 7.43 -1.18 7.75
C VAL A 66 8.72 -0.39 7.58
N VAL A 67 9.15 0.35 8.60
CA VAL A 67 10.37 1.18 8.55
C VAL A 67 11.62 0.33 8.22
N PRO A 68 11.90 -0.79 8.93
CA PRO A 68 13.01 -1.67 8.60
C PRO A 68 12.93 -2.21 7.16
N ALA A 69 11.74 -2.62 6.72
CA ALA A 69 11.54 -3.14 5.37
C ALA A 69 11.82 -2.08 4.29
N ILE A 70 11.41 -0.83 4.52
CA ILE A 70 11.75 0.30 3.63
C ILE A 70 13.27 0.46 3.56
N ILE A 71 13.95 0.56 4.70
CA ILE A 71 15.42 0.76 4.74
C ILE A 71 16.14 -0.38 4.00
N GLN A 72 15.67 -1.62 4.17
CA GLN A 72 16.30 -2.80 3.56
C GLN A 72 16.05 -2.91 2.05
N THR A 73 14.83 -2.63 1.59
CA THR A 73 14.39 -3.01 0.23
C THR A 73 14.32 -1.83 -0.73
N PHE A 74 14.03 -0.61 -0.25
CA PHE A 74 13.79 0.53 -1.10
C PHE A 74 15.07 0.89 -1.90
N PRO A 75 14.95 1.38 -3.15
CA PRO A 75 16.10 1.79 -3.95
C PRO A 75 16.95 2.86 -3.25
N THR A 76 18.25 2.61 -3.08
CA THR A 76 19.15 3.46 -2.27
C THR A 76 19.16 4.92 -2.72
N ALA A 77 19.16 5.17 -4.03
CA ALA A 77 19.12 6.52 -4.57
C ALA A 77 17.82 7.27 -4.21
N ALA A 78 16.69 6.57 -4.16
CA ALA A 78 15.41 7.17 -3.78
C ALA A 78 15.32 7.37 -2.26
N LEU A 79 15.86 6.44 -1.47
CA LEU A 79 15.91 6.55 -0.01
C LEU A 79 16.65 7.81 0.44
N LYS A 80 17.73 8.19 -0.26
CA LYS A 80 18.49 9.43 0.00
C LYS A 80 17.68 10.72 -0.18
N ASN A 81 16.66 10.69 -1.02
CA ASN A 81 15.78 11.84 -1.28
C ASN A 81 14.61 11.93 -0.28
N GLY A 82 14.55 11.00 0.68
CA GLY A 82 13.43 10.83 1.59
C GLY A 82 12.30 9.99 1.00
N VAL A 83 11.64 9.23 1.87
CA VAL A 83 10.49 8.38 1.54
C VAL A 83 9.26 8.94 2.22
N LYS A 84 8.16 9.05 1.46
CA LYS A 84 6.84 9.36 2.00
C LYS A 84 6.03 8.07 2.07
N VAL A 85 5.58 7.71 3.27
CA VAL A 85 4.64 6.61 3.50
C VAL A 85 3.26 7.22 3.57
N GLN A 86 2.43 6.90 2.57
CA GLN A 86 1.03 7.31 2.57
C GLN A 86 0.19 6.33 3.40
N GLN A 87 -0.70 6.86 4.22
CA GLN A 87 -1.70 6.11 4.99
C GLN A 87 -3.09 6.75 4.86
N ASP A 88 -4.14 5.98 5.15
CA ASP A 88 -5.49 6.53 5.29
C ASP A 88 -5.70 7.25 6.64
N ASN A 89 -6.90 7.81 6.84
CA ASN A 89 -7.23 8.57 8.05
C ASN A 89 -7.89 7.74 9.15
N ALA A 90 -7.76 6.40 9.14
CA ALA A 90 -8.29 5.56 10.22
C ALA A 90 -7.71 5.99 11.58
N SER A 91 -8.53 5.91 12.64
CA SER A 91 -8.16 6.44 13.96
C SER A 91 -6.79 5.97 14.48
N PRO A 92 -6.39 4.68 14.34
CA PRO A 92 -5.06 4.23 14.75
C PRO A 92 -3.89 4.92 14.03
N HIS A 93 -4.06 5.31 12.77
CA HIS A 93 -2.99 5.83 11.92
C HIS A 93 -2.54 7.24 12.34
N LYS A 94 -3.42 8.00 12.99
CA LYS A 94 -3.13 9.33 13.52
C LYS A 94 -2.03 9.34 14.57
N ALA A 95 -1.73 8.20 15.19
CA ALA A 95 -0.67 8.08 16.19
C ALA A 95 0.75 8.13 15.58
N VAL A 96 0.90 7.82 14.29
CA VAL A 96 2.21 7.73 13.64
C VAL A 96 2.38 8.91 12.69
N THR A 97 2.95 10.00 13.21
CA THR A 97 3.30 11.19 12.42
C THR A 97 4.78 11.21 12.02
N THR A 98 5.16 12.14 11.16
CA THR A 98 6.58 12.35 10.81
C THR A 98 7.40 12.74 12.05
N GLU A 99 6.86 13.62 12.90
CA GLU A 99 7.50 14.07 14.13
C GLU A 99 7.64 12.92 15.12
N PHE A 100 6.62 12.06 15.22
CA PHE A 100 6.70 10.85 16.02
C PHE A 100 7.82 9.92 15.52
N LEU A 101 7.90 9.64 14.21
CA LEU A 101 8.98 8.81 13.65
C LEU A 101 10.37 9.41 13.94
N GLN A 102 10.52 10.73 13.78
CA GLN A 102 11.76 11.43 14.12
C GLN A 102 12.13 11.29 15.60
N SER A 103 11.15 11.37 16.52
CA SER A 103 11.36 11.14 17.95
C SER A 103 11.86 9.72 18.28
N GLN A 104 11.55 8.76 17.41
CA GLN A 104 12.03 7.37 17.49
C GLN A 104 13.36 7.15 16.75
N GLY A 105 14.02 8.22 16.29
CA GLY A 105 15.29 8.15 15.55
C GLY A 105 15.15 7.74 14.08
N VAL A 106 13.93 7.66 13.56
CA VAL A 106 13.68 7.32 12.14
C VAL A 106 13.81 8.58 11.30
N ASN A 107 14.94 8.71 10.61
CA ASN A 107 15.24 9.82 9.70
C ASN A 107 15.03 9.42 8.24
N GLY A 108 14.61 10.38 7.41
CA GLY A 108 14.42 10.17 5.96
C GLY A 108 13.14 9.41 5.57
N ILE A 109 12.28 9.09 6.52
CA ILE A 109 10.93 8.55 6.25
C ILE A 109 9.91 9.48 6.90
N ALA A 110 8.96 9.95 6.10
CA ALA A 110 7.88 10.83 6.53
C ALA A 110 6.53 10.14 6.34
N MET A 111 5.59 10.41 7.24
CA MET A 111 4.21 9.95 7.14
C MET A 111 3.36 11.03 6.49
N VAL A 112 2.53 10.63 5.52
CA VAL A 112 1.57 11.51 4.86
C VAL A 112 0.19 10.87 4.87
N ASN A 113 -0.83 11.66 5.21
CA ASN A 113 -2.21 11.19 5.15
C ASN A 113 -2.79 11.48 3.78
N GLN A 114 -3.57 10.55 3.25
CA GLN A 114 -4.35 10.79 2.04
C GLN A 114 -5.51 11.75 2.32
N PRO A 115 -6.10 12.39 1.28
CA PRO A 115 -7.32 13.16 1.45
C PRO A 115 -8.48 12.34 2.06
N PRO A 116 -9.31 12.94 2.93
CA PRO A 116 -10.45 12.24 3.52
C PRO A 116 -11.42 11.69 2.45
N ASN A 117 -11.96 10.49 2.68
CA ASN A 117 -12.92 9.82 1.78
C ASN A 117 -12.42 9.59 0.34
N SER A 118 -11.11 9.46 0.13
CA SER A 118 -10.49 9.21 -1.18
C SER A 118 -9.79 7.85 -1.26
N PRO A 119 -10.52 6.72 -1.23
CA PRO A 119 -9.92 5.38 -1.36
C PRO A 119 -9.28 5.17 -2.75
N ASP A 120 -9.74 5.89 -3.76
CA ASP A 120 -9.18 5.99 -5.11
C ASP A 120 -7.75 6.53 -5.13
N TYR A 121 -7.33 7.25 -4.08
CA TYR A 121 -5.98 7.79 -3.94
C TYR A 121 -5.03 6.83 -3.21
N ASN A 122 -5.52 5.68 -2.74
CA ASN A 122 -4.73 4.63 -2.14
C ASN A 122 -4.46 3.52 -3.16
N VAL A 123 -3.20 3.29 -3.52
CA VAL A 123 -2.84 2.23 -4.48
C VAL A 123 -3.28 0.83 -4.01
N LEU A 124 -3.36 0.62 -2.69
CA LEU A 124 -3.78 -0.65 -2.10
C LEU A 124 -5.27 -0.90 -2.39
N ASP A 125 -6.12 0.07 -2.04
CA ASP A 125 -7.58 -0.01 -2.20
C ASP A 125 -8.01 0.12 -3.67
N LEU A 126 -7.33 0.98 -4.44
CA LEU A 126 -7.63 1.25 -5.86
C LEU A 126 -7.58 -0.01 -6.72
N GLY A 127 -6.77 -1.02 -6.35
CA GLY A 127 -6.80 -2.28 -7.07
C GLY A 127 -5.78 -3.34 -6.67
N PHE A 128 -4.78 -3.01 -5.85
CA PHE A 128 -3.77 -3.99 -5.49
C PHE A 128 -4.31 -5.09 -4.56
N PHE A 129 -5.12 -4.73 -3.55
CA PHE A 129 -5.78 -5.72 -2.69
C PHE A 129 -6.76 -6.60 -3.46
N ASN A 130 -7.53 -6.03 -4.39
CA ASN A 130 -8.42 -6.82 -5.25
C ASN A 130 -7.64 -7.85 -6.09
N SER A 131 -6.44 -7.49 -6.56
CA SER A 131 -5.56 -8.39 -7.31
C SER A 131 -5.03 -9.54 -6.45
N ILE A 132 -4.60 -9.24 -5.22
CA ILE A 132 -4.14 -10.26 -4.25
C ILE A 132 -5.30 -11.20 -3.89
N GLN A 133 -6.48 -10.64 -3.62
CA GLN A 133 -7.68 -11.39 -3.28
C GLN A 133 -8.07 -12.35 -4.40
N SER A 134 -8.02 -11.90 -5.66
CA SER A 134 -8.28 -12.76 -6.82
C SER A 134 -7.35 -13.97 -6.89
N LEU A 135 -6.04 -13.78 -6.66
CA LEU A 135 -5.09 -14.90 -6.58
C LEU A 135 -5.31 -15.79 -5.35
N GLN A 136 -5.62 -15.19 -4.20
CA GLN A 136 -5.91 -15.94 -2.98
C GLN A 136 -7.16 -16.83 -3.13
N HIS A 137 -8.19 -16.39 -3.86
CA HIS A 137 -9.39 -17.20 -4.11
C HIS A 137 -9.14 -18.45 -4.96
N GLN A 138 -8.02 -18.51 -5.68
CA GLN A 138 -7.61 -19.72 -6.42
C GLN A 138 -6.97 -20.78 -5.51
N LYS A 139 -6.70 -20.45 -4.24
CA LYS A 139 -6.08 -21.32 -3.25
C LYS A 139 -7.16 -21.85 -2.29
N SER A 140 -7.14 -23.16 -2.01
CA SER A 140 -8.02 -23.78 -1.01
C SER A 140 -7.47 -23.51 0.39
N ASN A 141 -8.26 -22.85 1.25
CA ASN A 141 -7.85 -22.48 2.61
C ASN A 141 -8.81 -23.11 3.62
N LEU A 142 -8.31 -24.01 4.47
CA LEU A 142 -9.08 -24.77 5.47
C LEU A 142 -9.01 -24.14 6.87
N ASN A 143 -8.05 -23.22 7.10
CA ASN A 143 -7.88 -22.52 8.37
C ASN A 143 -7.19 -21.16 8.22
N ILE A 144 -7.06 -20.42 9.33
CA ILE A 144 -6.48 -19.07 9.37
C ILE A 144 -5.01 -19.05 8.94
N ASP A 145 -4.22 -20.05 9.34
CA ASP A 145 -2.79 -20.11 9.00
C ASP A 145 -2.59 -20.34 7.49
N GLU A 146 -3.40 -21.21 6.89
CA GLU A 146 -3.44 -21.42 5.44
C GLU A 146 -3.90 -20.17 4.70
N LEU A 147 -4.91 -19.46 5.22
CA LEU A 147 -5.34 -18.18 4.65
C LEU A 147 -4.20 -17.14 4.70
N ILE A 148 -3.46 -17.07 5.81
CA ILE A 148 -2.32 -16.16 5.93
C ILE A 148 -1.25 -16.49 4.90
N SER A 149 -0.85 -17.77 4.84
CA SER A 149 0.12 -18.25 3.86
C SER A 149 -0.34 -17.96 2.44
N ALA A 150 -1.62 -18.18 2.13
CA ALA A 150 -2.18 -17.91 0.81
C ALA A 150 -2.10 -16.42 0.44
N VAL A 151 -2.43 -15.51 1.36
CA VAL A 151 -2.34 -14.06 1.14
C VAL A 151 -0.89 -13.61 0.97
N GLU A 152 0.02 -14.05 1.84
CA GLU A 152 1.45 -13.72 1.76
C GLU A 152 2.05 -14.23 0.44
N THR A 153 1.76 -15.48 0.09
CA THR A 153 2.22 -16.09 -1.16
C THR A 153 1.66 -15.32 -2.37
N SER A 154 0.35 -15.01 -2.38
CA SER A 154 -0.27 -14.24 -3.45
C SER A 154 0.32 -12.83 -3.58
N PHE A 155 0.68 -12.18 -2.48
CA PHE A 155 1.35 -10.87 -2.52
C PHE A 155 2.68 -10.94 -3.27
N TYR A 156 3.53 -11.94 -2.98
CA TYR A 156 4.84 -12.07 -3.62
C TYR A 156 4.77 -12.63 -5.05
N GLU A 157 3.84 -13.55 -5.33
CA GLU A 157 3.62 -14.12 -6.67
C GLU A 157 3.00 -13.12 -7.65
N LEU A 158 2.28 -12.11 -7.16
CA LEU A 158 1.59 -11.16 -8.03
C LEU A 158 2.61 -10.46 -8.95
N PRO A 159 2.41 -10.50 -10.29
CA PRO A 159 3.36 -9.93 -11.23
C PRO A 159 3.59 -8.44 -11.00
N VAL A 160 4.84 -7.99 -11.16
CA VAL A 160 5.25 -6.59 -10.95
C VAL A 160 4.50 -5.62 -11.86
N GLU A 161 4.07 -6.10 -13.03
CA GLU A 161 3.28 -5.37 -14.00
C GLU A 161 1.91 -4.99 -13.44
N ILE A 162 1.29 -5.83 -12.59
CA ILE A 162 0.01 -5.52 -11.96
C ILE A 162 0.17 -4.30 -11.06
N LEU A 163 1.17 -4.31 -10.18
CA LEU A 163 1.44 -3.16 -9.30
C LEU A 163 1.78 -1.91 -10.12
N SER A 164 2.60 -2.05 -11.16
CA SER A 164 2.96 -0.94 -12.06
C SER A 164 1.72 -0.34 -12.73
N LYS A 165 0.82 -1.17 -13.25
CA LYS A 165 -0.45 -0.74 -13.85
C LYS A 165 -1.37 -0.06 -12.84
N THR A 166 -1.42 -0.51 -11.59
CA THR A 166 -2.20 0.14 -10.52
C THR A 166 -1.67 1.54 -10.22
N PHE A 167 -0.34 1.73 -10.16
CA PHE A 167 0.25 3.08 -10.03
C PHE A 167 -0.04 3.98 -11.24
N ILE A 168 -0.07 3.44 -12.46
CA ILE A 168 -0.47 4.21 -13.65
C ILE A 168 -1.95 4.61 -13.56
N THR A 169 -2.82 3.71 -13.08
CA THR A 169 -4.22 4.05 -12.80
C THR A 169 -4.32 5.17 -11.76
N LEU A 170 -3.54 5.10 -10.68
CA LEU A 170 -3.52 6.11 -9.64
C LEU A 170 -3.14 7.50 -10.20
N GLN A 171 -2.15 7.56 -11.10
CA GLN A 171 -1.80 8.82 -11.77
C GLN A 171 -2.94 9.35 -12.63
N LYS A 172 -3.69 8.48 -13.32
CA LYS A 172 -4.85 8.90 -14.10
C LYS A 172 -6.01 9.37 -13.22
N VAL A 173 -6.22 8.73 -12.07
CA VAL A 173 -7.18 9.18 -11.04
C VAL A 173 -6.84 10.60 -10.59
N MET A 174 -5.57 10.87 -10.27
CA MET A 174 -5.13 12.21 -9.87
C MET A 174 -5.38 13.25 -10.97
N GLU A 175 -5.08 12.93 -12.23
CA GLU A 175 -5.36 13.81 -13.36
C GLU A 175 -6.86 14.12 -13.50
N LEU A 176 -7.71 13.09 -13.50
CA LEU A 176 -9.16 13.25 -13.64
C LEU A 176 -9.76 14.02 -12.47
N SER A 177 -9.27 13.79 -11.26
CA SER A 177 -9.74 14.53 -10.09
C SER A 177 -9.34 16.01 -10.15
N MET A 178 -8.15 16.35 -10.69
CA MET A 178 -7.80 17.74 -10.98
C MET A 178 -8.72 18.36 -12.03
N GLU A 179 -9.08 17.62 -13.08
CA GLU A 179 -10.03 18.08 -14.11
C GLU A 179 -11.41 18.40 -13.54
N VAL A 180 -11.86 17.65 -12.54
CA VAL A 180 -13.11 17.91 -11.80
C VAL A 180 -12.89 18.59 -10.46
N HIS A 181 -11.79 19.35 -10.31
CA HIS A 181 -11.61 20.29 -9.22
C HIS A 181 -11.62 19.65 -7.81
N GLY A 182 -10.99 18.48 -7.69
CA GLY A 182 -10.87 17.71 -6.45
C GLY A 182 -12.07 16.82 -6.14
N SER A 183 -13.10 16.82 -6.98
CA SER A 183 -14.23 15.89 -6.88
C SER A 183 -13.81 14.45 -7.23
N ASN A 184 -14.60 13.49 -6.77
CA ASN A 184 -14.52 12.08 -7.16
C ASN A 184 -15.54 11.69 -8.24
N ASN A 185 -16.31 12.66 -8.74
CA ASN A 185 -17.31 12.45 -9.80
C ASN A 185 -16.67 12.47 -11.20
N TYR A 186 -15.74 11.55 -11.44
CA TYR A 186 -15.10 11.36 -12.73
C TYR A 186 -15.26 9.90 -13.18
N LYS A 187 -15.24 9.68 -14.50
CA LYS A 187 -15.28 8.33 -15.07
C LYS A 187 -13.87 7.90 -15.45
N LEU A 188 -13.34 6.88 -14.78
CA LEU A 188 -12.03 6.34 -15.11
C LEU A 188 -12.06 5.63 -16.48
N PRO A 189 -11.31 6.09 -17.50
CA PRO A 189 -11.31 5.47 -18.81
C PRO A 189 -10.45 4.20 -18.81
N HIS A 190 -10.77 3.29 -19.74
CA HIS A 190 -9.93 2.13 -19.99
C HIS A 190 -8.68 2.55 -20.79
N LEU A 191 -7.55 2.67 -20.09
CA LEU A 191 -6.28 3.17 -20.66
C LEU A 191 -5.63 2.24 -21.70
N GLN A 192 -6.15 1.03 -21.92
CA GLN A 192 -5.56 0.03 -22.83
C GLN A 192 -4.05 -0.16 -22.59
N LYS A 193 -3.68 -0.25 -21.31
CA LYS A 193 -2.28 -0.17 -20.86
C LYS A 193 -1.38 -1.18 -21.58
N ASP A 194 -1.86 -2.41 -21.73
CA ASP A 194 -1.11 -3.49 -22.35
C ASP A 194 -0.78 -3.28 -23.83
N SER A 195 -1.65 -2.59 -24.58
CA SER A 195 -1.40 -2.32 -26.00
C SER A 195 -0.63 -1.03 -26.24
N THR A 196 -0.68 -0.07 -25.30
CA THR A 196 -0.16 1.29 -25.50
C THR A 196 1.17 1.56 -24.79
N ILE A 197 1.49 0.82 -23.73
CA ILE A 197 2.64 1.12 -22.86
C ILE A 197 3.72 0.06 -23.03
N LYS A 198 4.88 0.46 -23.57
CA LYS A 198 6.04 -0.42 -23.77
C LYS A 198 6.74 -0.82 -22.46
N ASN A 199 6.80 0.09 -21.48
CA ASN A 199 7.44 -0.15 -20.19
C ASN A 199 6.67 0.52 -19.05
N PHE A 200 5.95 -0.28 -18.28
CA PHE A 200 5.13 0.21 -17.16
C PHE A 200 5.94 0.86 -16.04
N SER A 201 7.20 0.42 -15.83
CA SER A 201 8.03 0.93 -14.73
C SER A 201 8.43 2.40 -14.95
N THR A 202 8.59 2.82 -16.20
CA THR A 202 9.02 4.18 -16.57
C THR A 202 7.88 5.07 -17.05
N PHE A 203 6.77 4.50 -17.54
CA PHE A 203 5.64 5.26 -18.08
C PHE A 203 4.99 6.20 -17.04
N ARG A 204 4.69 7.43 -17.42
CA ARG A 204 3.96 8.38 -16.57
C ARG A 204 2.73 8.86 -17.32
N VAL A 205 1.62 9.01 -16.62
CA VAL A 205 0.46 9.73 -17.18
C VAL A 205 0.84 11.19 -17.26
N ASP A 206 0.80 11.75 -18.47
CA ASP A 206 0.99 13.18 -18.69
C ASP A 206 -0.30 13.91 -18.30
N CYS A 207 -0.19 14.88 -17.39
CA CYS A 207 -1.29 15.77 -17.06
C CYS A 207 -1.22 16.99 -17.98
N SER A 208 -2.33 17.27 -18.68
CA SER A 208 -2.43 18.47 -19.53
C SER A 208 -2.19 19.74 -18.71
N SER A 209 -1.38 20.67 -19.24
CA SER A 209 -1.17 21.97 -18.60
C SER A 209 -2.48 22.73 -18.40
N VAL A 210 -3.44 22.57 -19.32
CA VAL A 210 -4.78 23.19 -19.19
C VAL A 210 -5.52 22.69 -17.95
N ILE A 211 -5.46 21.38 -17.69
CA ILE A 211 -6.08 20.78 -16.48
C ILE A 211 -5.36 21.30 -15.23
N PHE A 212 -4.02 21.26 -15.25
CA PHE A 212 -3.21 21.70 -14.13
C PHE A 212 -3.45 23.19 -13.78
N ASP A 213 -3.37 24.08 -14.78
CA ASP A 213 -3.55 25.52 -14.59
C ASP A 213 -4.97 25.85 -14.11
N SER A 214 -5.98 25.16 -14.65
CA SER A 214 -7.37 25.30 -14.20
C SER A 214 -7.54 24.91 -12.74
N ALA A 215 -7.03 23.74 -12.35
CA ALA A 215 -7.08 23.27 -10.96
C ALA A 215 -6.31 24.19 -10.01
N LEU A 216 -5.13 24.67 -10.43
CA LEU A 216 -4.30 25.58 -9.64
C LEU A 216 -4.98 26.94 -9.44
N ASN A 217 -5.58 27.51 -10.50
CA ASN A 217 -6.31 28.78 -10.39
C ASN A 217 -7.50 28.67 -9.44
N GLN A 218 -8.22 27.56 -9.51
CA GLN A 218 -9.31 27.32 -8.57
C GLN A 218 -8.79 27.17 -7.13
N LEU A 219 -7.70 26.41 -6.91
CA LEU A 219 -7.10 26.28 -5.59
C LEU A 219 -6.69 27.65 -5.01
N ASN A 220 -6.06 28.49 -5.82
CA ASN A 220 -5.67 29.85 -5.42
C ASN A 220 -6.86 30.78 -5.17
N SER A 221 -8.04 30.48 -5.72
CA SER A 221 -9.28 31.24 -5.43
C SER A 221 -9.93 30.87 -4.09
N LEU A 222 -9.53 29.74 -3.50
CA LEU A 222 -10.06 29.23 -2.22
C LEU A 222 -9.19 29.63 -1.02
N SER A 223 -7.97 30.13 -1.27
CA SER A 223 -7.00 30.63 -0.27
C SER A 223 -7.10 32.14 -0.08
#